data_AF-A0A8T5ZD16-F1
#
_entry.id   AF-A0A8T5ZD16-F1
#
_cell.length_a   1.000
_cell.length_b   1.000
_cell.length_c   1.000
_cell.angle_alpha   90.00
_cell.angle_beta   90.00
_cell.angle_gamma   90.00
#
_symmetry.space_group_name_H-M   'P 1'
#
loop_
_entity.id
_entity.type
_entity.pdbx_description
1 polymer ?
#
loop_
_entity_poly.entity_id
_entity_poly.type
_entity_poly.pdbx_seq_one_letter_code
_entity_poly.pdbx_strand_id
1 'polypeptide(L)'
;MKIICRLLLAMACLWLTNISWATVCANSTGVAEDEHYDLSNVFNSTNNQPGQIVVLPEKSGWVGVSAICPPGTLVNYTYRSYVTNFIVQETIDNYKYMQLHDYLLGAMSLVDSVMDIQFPPQNYIRMGTDPNVS
;
A
#
# COMPACT_ATOMS: atom_id res chain seq x y z
N MET A 1 53.70 2.15 -3.48
CA MET A 1 52.99 3.45 -3.45
C MET A 1 51.68 3.46 -4.25
N LYS A 2 51.63 2.96 -5.50
CA LYS A 2 50.40 2.95 -6.34
C LYS A 2 49.23 2.13 -5.78
N ILE A 3 49.49 1.02 -5.08
CA ILE A 3 48.44 0.13 -4.54
C ILE A 3 47.78 0.73 -3.28
N ILE A 4 48.57 1.37 -2.41
CA ILE A 4 48.09 2.03 -1.19
C ILE A 4 47.21 3.24 -1.54
N CYS A 5 47.60 4.02 -2.56
CA CYS A 5 46.74 5.10 -3.08
C CYS A 5 45.40 4.59 -3.63
N ARG A 6 45.39 3.43 -4.33
CA ARG A 6 44.15 2.83 -4.85
C ARG A 6 43.24 2.31 -3.73
N LEU A 7 43.82 1.74 -2.67
CA LEU A 7 43.09 1.29 -1.49
C LEU A 7 42.48 2.46 -0.70
N LEU A 8 43.22 3.56 -0.54
CA LEU A 8 42.72 4.77 0.12
C LEU A 8 41.58 5.43 -0.67
N LEU A 9 41.69 5.46 -2.01
CA LEU A 9 40.64 6.01 -2.88
C LEU A 9 39.36 5.15 -2.83
N ALA A 10 39.49 3.82 -2.81
CA ALA A 10 38.35 2.90 -2.69
C ALA A 10 37.66 3.03 -1.32
N MET A 11 38.43 3.18 -0.24
CA MET A 11 37.90 3.38 1.11
C MET A 11 37.16 4.70 1.24
N ALA A 12 37.64 5.77 0.61
CA ALA A 12 36.95 7.06 0.57
C ALA A 12 35.62 7.01 -0.22
N CYS A 13 35.54 6.23 -1.31
CA CYS A 13 34.29 6.02 -2.04
C CYS A 13 33.25 5.20 -1.25
N LEU A 14 33.68 4.25 -0.41
CA LEU A 14 32.81 3.49 0.49
C LEU A 14 32.18 4.35 1.61
N TRP A 15 32.78 5.50 1.93
CA TRP A 15 32.23 6.44 2.92
C TRP A 15 31.25 7.44 2.29
N LEU A 16 31.21 7.54 0.96
CA LEU A 16 30.27 8.37 0.20
C LEU A 16 28.97 7.63 -0.13
N THR A 17 28.82 6.35 0.23
CA THR A 17 27.54 5.64 0.16
C THR A 17 26.64 6.11 1.30
N ASN A 18 26.24 7.38 1.27
CA ASN A 18 25.19 7.91 2.11
C ASN A 18 23.86 7.37 1.57
N ILE A 19 23.45 6.24 2.13
CA ILE A 19 22.15 6.03 2.75
C ILE A 19 21.00 6.82 2.08
N SER A 20 20.60 6.45 0.86
CA SER A 20 19.27 6.82 0.35
C SER A 20 18.24 5.87 0.97
N TRP A 21 18.02 5.98 2.28
CA TRP A 21 16.93 5.25 2.93
C TRP A 21 15.64 6.01 2.69
N ALA A 22 14.67 5.35 2.05
CA ALA A 22 13.31 5.84 2.06
C ALA A 22 12.88 6.05 3.51
N THR A 23 12.41 7.25 3.83
CA THR A 23 11.90 7.52 5.17
C THR A 23 10.61 6.73 5.38
N VAL A 24 10.56 5.92 6.44
CA VAL A 24 9.34 5.23 6.84
C VAL A 24 8.51 6.19 7.70
N CYS A 25 7.31 6.50 7.24
CA CYS A 25 6.36 7.33 7.96
C CYS A 25 5.35 6.44 8.69
N ALA A 26 4.81 6.94 9.80
CA ALA A 26 3.80 6.26 10.60
C ALA A 26 2.46 7.01 10.52
N ASN A 27 1.37 6.32 10.85
CA ASN A 27 0.11 7.02 11.11
C ASN A 27 0.27 7.88 12.36
N SER A 28 -0.39 9.04 12.41
CA SER A 28 -0.33 9.98 13.53
C SER A 28 -0.85 9.39 14.84
N THR A 29 -1.74 8.40 14.75
CA THR A 29 -2.26 7.61 15.87
C THR A 29 -1.28 6.53 16.36
N GLY A 30 -0.22 6.25 15.59
CA GLY A 30 0.74 5.17 15.86
C GLY A 30 0.24 3.77 15.51
N VAL A 31 -1.00 3.63 15.01
CA VAL A 31 -1.63 2.34 14.65
C VAL A 31 -2.09 2.35 13.19
N ALA A 32 -2.18 1.16 12.59
CA ALA A 32 -2.84 1.01 11.30
C ALA A 32 -4.35 1.27 11.47
N GLU A 33 -4.98 1.88 10.46
CA GLU A 33 -6.42 2.04 10.46
C GLU A 33 -7.09 0.83 9.79
N ASP A 34 -8.13 0.30 10.42
CA ASP A 34 -8.87 -0.85 9.93
C ASP A 34 -10.20 -0.42 9.29
N GLU A 35 -10.45 -0.92 8.08
CA GLU A 35 -11.72 -0.72 7.38
C GLU A 35 -12.50 -2.03 7.31
N HIS A 36 -13.66 -2.06 7.96
CA HIS A 36 -14.51 -3.23 8.00
C HIS A 36 -15.58 -3.21 6.90
N TYR A 37 -15.77 -4.35 6.26
CA TYR A 37 -16.87 -4.62 5.31
C TYR A 37 -17.75 -5.73 5.87
N ASP A 38 -19.04 -5.45 6.05
CA ASP A 38 -20.01 -6.45 6.50
C ASP A 38 -20.60 -7.21 5.31
N LEU A 39 -20.41 -8.53 5.29
CA LEU A 39 -20.90 -9.42 4.25
C LEU A 39 -22.17 -10.17 4.66
N SER A 40 -22.67 -10.00 5.88
CA SER A 40 -23.72 -10.84 6.49
C SER A 40 -25.03 -10.85 5.71
N ASN A 41 -25.34 -9.75 5.02
CA ASN A 41 -26.58 -9.58 4.25
C ASN A 41 -26.35 -9.46 2.74
N VAL A 42 -25.14 -9.78 2.27
CA VAL A 42 -24.76 -9.63 0.86
C VAL A 42 -25.23 -10.83 0.02
N PHE A 43 -25.12 -12.03 0.59
CA PHE A 43 -25.42 -13.29 -0.09
C PHE A 43 -26.79 -13.84 0.30
N ASN A 44 -27.56 -14.29 -0.68
CA ASN A 44 -28.84 -14.95 -0.54
C ASN A 44 -28.94 -16.13 -1.51
N SER A 45 -30.05 -16.88 -1.46
CA SER A 45 -30.24 -18.08 -2.30
C SER A 45 -30.19 -17.82 -3.80
N THR A 46 -30.42 -16.57 -4.24
CA THR A 46 -30.46 -16.19 -5.65
C THR A 46 -29.07 -15.86 -6.20
N ASN A 47 -28.16 -15.34 -5.38
CA ASN A 47 -26.83 -14.89 -5.82
C ASN A 47 -25.65 -15.73 -5.27
N ASN A 48 -25.90 -16.67 -4.36
CA ASN A 48 -24.88 -17.59 -3.86
C ASN A 48 -24.71 -18.79 -4.80
N GLN A 49 -24.09 -18.56 -5.96
CA GLN A 49 -23.84 -19.57 -6.99
C GLN A 49 -22.37 -19.53 -7.42
N PRO A 50 -21.77 -20.68 -7.79
CA PRO A 50 -20.38 -20.71 -8.26
C PRO A 50 -20.14 -19.76 -9.45
N GLY A 51 -19.07 -18.97 -9.38
CA GLY A 51 -18.70 -18.01 -10.42
C GLY A 51 -19.49 -16.70 -10.43
N GLN A 52 -20.47 -16.55 -9.54
CA GLN A 52 -21.22 -15.29 -9.43
C GLN A 52 -20.39 -14.22 -8.73
N ILE A 53 -20.23 -13.07 -9.37
CA ILE A 53 -19.62 -11.88 -8.77
C ILE A 53 -20.71 -11.00 -8.17
N VAL A 54 -20.59 -10.71 -6.87
CA VAL A 54 -21.49 -9.78 -6.17
C VAL A 54 -20.71 -8.51 -5.85
N VAL A 55 -21.10 -7.40 -6.46
CA VAL A 55 -20.46 -6.09 -6.25
C VAL A 55 -21.07 -5.41 -5.04
N LEU A 56 -20.23 -5.04 -4.08
CA LEU A 56 -20.64 -4.24 -2.93
C LEU A 56 -20.76 -2.76 -3.32
N PRO A 57 -21.68 -2.01 -2.70
CA PRO A 57 -21.70 -0.55 -2.84
C PRO A 57 -20.35 0.06 -2.47
N GLU A 58 -19.99 1.15 -3.14
CA GLU A 58 -18.79 1.91 -2.81
C GLU A 58 -18.88 2.42 -1.37
N LYS A 59 -17.80 2.19 -0.60
CA LYS A 59 -17.62 2.77 0.72
C LYS A 59 -16.81 4.05 0.57
N SER A 60 -17.46 5.21 0.70
CA SER A 60 -16.79 6.51 0.69
C SER A 60 -16.61 7.05 2.10
N GLY A 61 -15.48 7.69 2.35
CA GLY A 61 -15.16 8.25 3.66
C GLY A 61 -13.67 8.52 3.83
N TRP A 62 -13.35 9.24 4.90
CA TRP A 62 -11.97 9.44 5.32
C TRP A 62 -11.47 8.20 6.07
N VAL A 63 -10.43 7.54 5.54
CA VAL A 63 -9.84 6.29 6.09
C VAL A 63 -8.94 6.54 7.31
N GLY A 64 -9.03 7.71 7.96
CA GLY A 64 -8.34 7.96 9.23
C GLY A 64 -6.80 8.11 9.18
N VAL A 65 -6.14 7.89 8.04
CA VAL A 65 -4.67 7.89 7.99
C VAL A 65 -4.11 9.30 7.79
N SER A 66 -3.38 9.81 8.78
CA SER A 66 -2.54 11.02 8.68
C SER A 66 -1.08 10.64 8.85
N ALA A 67 -0.22 10.98 7.90
CA ALA A 67 1.16 10.51 7.91
C ALA A 67 2.07 11.45 8.72
N ILE A 68 2.90 10.90 9.61
CA ILE A 68 3.99 11.62 10.28
C ILE A 68 5.31 10.96 9.90
N CYS A 69 6.25 11.75 9.40
CA CYS A 69 7.59 11.27 9.04
C CYS A 69 8.65 11.79 10.03
N PRO A 70 9.72 11.02 10.27
CA PRO A 70 10.89 11.47 11.03
C PRO A 70 11.47 12.81 10.55
N PRO A 71 12.07 13.61 11.47
CA PRO A 71 12.76 14.85 11.12
C PRO A 71 13.86 14.63 10.07
N GLY A 72 13.96 15.55 9.10
CA GLY A 72 14.91 15.47 7.99
C GLY A 72 14.31 14.92 6.69
N THR A 73 12.99 14.74 6.63
CA THR A 73 12.29 14.30 5.42
C THR A 73 12.15 15.46 4.45
N LEU A 74 12.98 15.54 3.42
CA LEU A 74 13.03 16.72 2.53
C LEU A 74 11.86 16.86 1.54
N VAL A 75 10.86 15.98 1.60
CA VAL A 75 9.71 15.95 0.70
C VAL A 75 8.42 16.01 1.50
N ASN A 76 7.33 16.41 0.85
CA ASN A 76 6.03 16.59 1.48
C ASN A 76 4.97 15.56 1.06
N TYR A 77 5.37 14.48 0.40
CA TYR A 77 4.48 13.43 -0.07
C TYR A 77 4.94 12.08 0.43
N THR A 78 4.03 11.12 0.47
CA THR A 78 4.31 9.74 0.88
C THR A 78 3.99 8.76 -0.23
N TYR A 79 4.47 7.53 -0.05
CA TYR A 79 4.04 6.37 -0.82
C TYR A 79 3.31 5.41 0.13
N ARG A 80 2.16 4.88 -0.30
CA ARG A 80 1.38 3.91 0.46
C ARG A 80 1.33 2.58 -0.28
N SER A 81 1.48 1.50 0.45
CA SER A 81 1.34 0.13 -0.05
C SER A 81 0.13 -0.53 0.58
N TYR A 82 -0.73 -1.14 -0.23
CA TYR A 82 -1.81 -2.00 0.22
C TYR A 82 -1.36 -3.44 0.06
N VAL A 83 -1.05 -4.08 1.18
CA VAL A 83 -0.54 -5.45 1.25
C VAL A 83 -1.60 -6.37 1.83
N THR A 84 -1.44 -7.66 1.59
CA THR A 84 -2.38 -8.70 2.03
C THR A 84 -1.62 -9.97 2.36
N ASN A 85 -2.14 -10.75 3.31
CA ASN A 85 -1.67 -12.11 3.57
C ASN A 85 -2.49 -13.16 2.80
N PHE A 86 -3.58 -12.74 2.14
CA PHE A 86 -4.40 -13.63 1.33
C PHE A 86 -3.71 -13.92 -0.01
N ILE A 87 -3.87 -15.16 -0.49
CA ILE A 87 -3.32 -15.59 -1.77
C ILE A 87 -4.20 -15.02 -2.89
N VAL A 88 -3.58 -14.33 -3.85
CA VAL A 88 -4.25 -13.97 -5.10
C VAL A 88 -4.40 -15.23 -5.94
N GLN A 89 -5.65 -15.64 -6.18
CA GLN A 89 -5.99 -16.83 -6.97
C GLN A 89 -6.04 -16.51 -8.45
N GLU A 90 -6.64 -15.37 -8.80
CA GLU A 90 -6.82 -14.96 -10.19
C GLU A 90 -6.89 -13.44 -10.32
N THR A 91 -6.83 -12.95 -11.56
CA THR A 91 -7.00 -11.54 -11.88
C THR A 91 -7.96 -11.40 -13.06
N ILE A 92 -9.03 -10.63 -12.88
CA ILE A 92 -10.05 -10.36 -13.89
C ILE A 92 -10.25 -8.86 -13.95
N ASP A 93 -10.13 -8.24 -15.13
CA ASP A 93 -10.29 -6.79 -15.31
C ASP A 93 -9.44 -5.93 -14.34
N ASN A 94 -8.20 -6.35 -14.08
CA ASN A 94 -7.24 -5.79 -13.12
C ASN A 94 -7.57 -6.04 -11.63
N TYR A 95 -8.78 -6.49 -11.30
CA TYR A 95 -9.12 -6.90 -9.94
C TYR A 95 -8.38 -8.18 -9.59
N LYS A 96 -7.65 -8.15 -8.48
CA LYS A 96 -6.91 -9.30 -7.95
C LYS A 96 -7.80 -10.02 -6.94
N TYR A 97 -8.36 -11.14 -7.36
CA TYR A 97 -9.26 -11.95 -6.55
C TYR A 97 -8.46 -12.81 -5.59
N MET A 98 -8.65 -12.54 -4.30
CA MET A 98 -7.94 -13.19 -3.20
C MET A 98 -8.86 -14.18 -2.49
N GLN A 99 -8.31 -15.30 -2.04
CA GLN A 99 -9.05 -16.28 -1.26
C GLN A 99 -9.34 -15.75 0.15
N LEU A 100 -10.56 -15.26 0.40
CA LEU A 100 -10.98 -14.81 1.73
C LEU A 100 -11.45 -15.98 2.61
N HIS A 101 -12.04 -17.00 1.98
CA HIS A 101 -12.47 -18.26 2.58
C HIS A 101 -12.50 -19.35 1.50
N ASP A 102 -12.52 -20.63 1.84
CA ASP A 102 -12.50 -21.79 0.90
C ASP A 102 -13.43 -21.71 -0.31
N TYR A 103 -14.56 -21.00 -0.20
CA TYR A 103 -15.57 -20.84 -1.25
C TYR A 103 -15.82 -19.39 -1.66
N LEU A 104 -15.02 -18.44 -1.17
CA LEU A 104 -15.22 -17.02 -1.39
C LEU A 104 -13.92 -16.34 -1.80
N LEU A 105 -13.93 -15.77 -3.00
CA LEU A 105 -12.92 -14.83 -3.45
C LEU A 105 -13.40 -13.40 -3.24
N GLY A 106 -12.48 -12.50 -2.94
CA GLY A 106 -12.75 -11.07 -2.84
C GLY A 106 -11.68 -10.25 -3.55
N ALA A 107 -12.12 -9.20 -4.21
CA ALA A 107 -11.25 -8.18 -4.78
C ALA A 107 -11.83 -6.80 -4.46
N MET A 108 -10.99 -5.77 -4.52
CA MET A 108 -11.42 -4.40 -4.34
C MET A 108 -10.64 -3.47 -5.27
N SER A 109 -11.22 -2.31 -5.53
CA SER A 109 -10.52 -1.16 -6.07
C SER A 109 -10.56 -0.02 -5.07
N LEU A 110 -9.59 0.87 -5.16
CA LEU A 110 -9.48 2.06 -4.32
C LEU A 110 -9.36 3.28 -5.23
N VAL A 111 -10.00 4.38 -4.84
CA VAL A 111 -9.92 5.67 -5.53
C VAL A 111 -9.67 6.75 -4.49
N ASP A 112 -8.76 7.67 -4.78
CA ASP A 112 -8.51 8.86 -3.97
C ASP A 112 -8.47 10.08 -4.90
N SER A 113 -8.75 11.27 -4.37
CA SER A 113 -8.58 12.55 -5.06
C SER A 113 -7.23 12.76 -5.76
N VAL A 114 -6.16 12.12 -5.27
CA VAL A 114 -4.77 12.28 -5.75
C VAL A 114 -4.20 11.05 -6.44
N MET A 115 -4.94 9.93 -6.47
CA MET A 115 -4.50 8.69 -7.10
C MET A 115 -5.58 8.19 -8.06
N ASP A 116 -5.20 7.76 -9.26
CA ASP A 116 -6.13 7.05 -10.15
C ASP A 116 -6.64 5.77 -9.48
N ILE A 117 -7.63 5.11 -10.08
CA ILE A 117 -8.10 3.82 -9.58
C ILE A 117 -6.94 2.82 -9.41
N GLN A 118 -6.84 2.24 -8.21
CA GLN A 118 -5.85 1.23 -7.87
C GLN A 118 -6.55 -0.10 -7.57
N PHE A 119 -5.84 -1.21 -7.84
CA PHE A 119 -6.35 -2.57 -7.62
C PHE A 119 -5.40 -3.33 -6.68
N PRO A 120 -5.61 -3.21 -5.35
CA PRO A 120 -4.81 -3.92 -4.35
C PRO A 120 -4.80 -5.44 -4.54
N PRO A 121 -3.73 -6.14 -4.08
CA PRO A 121 -2.56 -5.59 -3.41
C PRO A 121 -1.62 -4.85 -4.37
N GLN A 122 -1.05 -3.72 -3.92
CA GLN A 122 -0.16 -2.89 -4.72
C GLN A 122 0.77 -2.08 -3.82
N ASN A 123 2.04 -1.98 -4.22
CA ASN A 123 3.06 -1.27 -3.46
C ASN A 123 3.35 0.10 -4.05
N TYR A 124 3.76 1.02 -3.17
CA TYR A 124 4.32 2.32 -3.53
C TYR A 124 3.42 3.16 -4.43
N ILE A 125 2.15 3.31 -4.06
CA ILE A 125 1.23 4.26 -4.68
C ILE A 125 1.56 5.65 -4.12
N ARG A 126 1.80 6.62 -5.01
CA ARG A 126 2.11 7.99 -4.60
C ARG A 126 0.84 8.65 -4.04
N MET A 127 0.94 9.13 -2.81
CA MET A 127 -0.12 9.89 -2.16
C MET A 127 0.08 11.39 -2.39
N GLY A 128 -0.95 12.17 -2.03
CA GLY A 128 -0.92 13.62 -2.03
C GLY A 128 0.07 14.19 -1.02
N THR A 129 0.11 15.52 -0.94
CA THR A 129 0.94 16.23 0.03
C THR A 129 0.31 16.18 1.42
N ASP A 130 1.10 15.95 2.47
CA ASP A 130 0.67 15.97 3.87
C ASP A 130 1.53 16.98 4.66
N PRO A 131 0.92 17.90 5.44
CA PRO A 131 1.65 18.92 6.18
C PRO A 131 2.60 18.39 7.26
N ASN A 132 2.41 17.15 7.73
CA ASN A 132 3.26 16.52 8.74
C ASN A 132 4.42 15.70 8.14
N VAL A 133 4.65 15.88 6.84
CA VAL A 133 5.71 15.23 6.06
C VAL A 133 6.64 16.34 5.58
N SER A 134 7.74 16.59 6.31
CA SER A 134 8.76 17.63 6.00
C SER A 134 10.05 17.49 6.81
#